data_AF-A0A4U5W2F2-F1
#
_entry.id   AF-A0A4U5W2F2-F1
#
_cell.length_a   1.000
_cell.length_b   1.000
_cell.length_c   1.000
_cell.angle_alpha   90.00
_cell.angle_beta   90.00
_cell.angle_gamma   90.00
#
_symmetry.space_group_name_H-M   'P 1'
#
loop_
_entity.id
_entity.type
_entity.pdbx_description
1 polymer ?
#
loop_
_entity_poly.entity_id
_entity_poly.type
_entity_poly.pdbx_seq_one_letter_code
_entity_poly.pdbx_strand_id
1 'polypeptide(L)'
;MTSTRTSPIGAGAVAKILASCLGADASNFHAVIAVRAPVATKDTDGVVIAVNSARQYVQCETKGHKGTSMSVPPTFINDRLWGTGHLIEFFDSFSEPANGEQTLSLGAGHYTPDVAKITISFGDNPTQYPALMADGAFVYTAAISDPERNNPSPAPYVHAYNAAGQEIYNQQTDSTAKQ
;
A
#
# COMPACT_ATOMS: atom_id res chain seq x y z
N MET A 1 11.59 -3.86 -12.30
CA MET A 1 10.53 -4.63 -11.61
C MET A 1 10.73 -6.10 -11.92
N THR A 2 10.70 -6.99 -10.91
CA THR A 2 10.77 -8.44 -11.14
C THR A 2 9.47 -9.16 -10.82
N SER A 3 8.67 -8.67 -9.86
CA SER A 3 7.35 -9.25 -9.57
C SER A 3 6.46 -8.27 -8.81
N THR A 4 5.17 -8.28 -9.12
CA THR A 4 4.11 -7.64 -8.32
C THR A 4 3.11 -8.66 -7.80
N ARG A 5 3.38 -9.95 -7.98
CA ARG A 5 2.44 -11.02 -7.67
C ARG A 5 2.31 -11.19 -6.16
N THR A 6 1.08 -11.07 -5.68
CA THR A 6 0.72 -11.30 -4.29
C THR A 6 0.06 -12.66 -4.09
N SER A 7 -0.05 -13.08 -2.83
CA SER A 7 -0.90 -14.20 -2.44
C SER A 7 -1.76 -13.84 -1.23
N PRO A 8 -2.99 -14.37 -1.09
CA PRO A 8 -3.85 -14.03 0.04
C PRO A 8 -3.26 -14.46 1.40
N ILE A 9 -3.50 -13.67 2.44
CA ILE A 9 -3.26 -14.08 3.84
C ILE A 9 -4.55 -14.73 4.37
N GLY A 10 -4.43 -15.93 4.95
CA GLY A 10 -5.58 -16.63 5.53
C GLY A 10 -6.18 -15.89 6.75
N ALA A 11 -7.51 -15.95 6.88
CA ALA A 11 -8.26 -15.19 7.90
C ALA A 11 -7.76 -15.38 9.35
N GLY A 12 -7.34 -16.60 9.72
CA GLY A 12 -6.78 -16.87 11.06
C GLY A 12 -5.45 -16.16 11.32
N ALA A 13 -4.65 -15.88 10.29
CA ALA A 13 -3.44 -15.07 10.39
C ALA A 13 -3.78 -13.58 10.43
N VAL A 14 -4.77 -13.13 9.63
CA VAL A 14 -5.24 -11.74 9.61
C VAL A 14 -5.67 -11.27 11.00
N ALA A 15 -6.46 -12.07 11.73
CA ALA A 15 -6.88 -11.72 13.09
C ALA A 15 -5.70 -11.51 14.05
N LYS A 16 -4.65 -12.34 13.96
CA LYS A 16 -3.44 -12.22 14.79
C LYS A 16 -2.61 -10.99 14.41
N ILE A 17 -2.53 -10.70 13.11
CA ILE A 17 -1.85 -9.52 12.57
C ILE A 17 -2.51 -8.25 13.09
N LEU A 18 -3.83 -8.13 12.96
CA LEU A 18 -4.58 -6.97 13.43
C LEU A 18 -4.48 -6.80 14.95
N ALA A 19 -4.61 -7.89 15.72
CA ALA A 19 -4.44 -7.84 17.18
C ALA A 19 -3.04 -7.35 17.60
N SER A 20 -2.00 -7.76 16.87
CA SER A 20 -0.62 -7.31 17.12
C SER A 20 -0.40 -5.84 16.72
N CYS A 21 -1.04 -5.39 15.64
CA CYS A 21 -0.87 -4.05 15.09
C CYS A 21 -1.64 -2.98 15.88
N LEU A 22 -2.90 -3.28 16.21
CA LEU A 22 -3.87 -2.34 16.78
C LEU A 22 -4.14 -2.57 18.28
N GLY A 23 -3.63 -3.67 18.84
CA GLY A 23 -3.89 -4.03 20.23
C GLY A 23 -5.39 -4.24 20.49
N ALA A 24 -5.90 -3.61 21.55
CA ALA A 24 -7.28 -3.74 21.99
C ALA A 24 -8.29 -3.22 20.95
N ASP A 25 -7.89 -2.30 20.07
CA ASP A 25 -8.78 -1.72 19.06
C ASP A 25 -9.02 -2.65 17.87
N ALA A 26 -8.27 -3.74 17.74
CA ALA A 26 -8.36 -4.63 16.58
C ALA A 26 -9.78 -5.16 16.30
N SER A 27 -10.60 -5.37 17.33
CA SER A 27 -11.98 -5.84 17.19
C SER A 27 -12.91 -4.82 16.50
N ASN A 28 -12.51 -3.54 16.46
CA ASN A 28 -13.28 -2.48 15.81
C ASN A 28 -12.98 -2.39 14.31
N PHE A 29 -12.03 -3.18 13.79
CA PHE A 29 -11.59 -3.13 12.40
C PHE A 29 -11.90 -4.43 11.66
N HIS A 30 -12.30 -4.29 10.40
CA HIS A 30 -12.50 -5.37 9.45
C HIS A 30 -11.43 -5.30 8.35
N ALA A 31 -10.76 -6.41 8.07
CA ALA A 31 -9.78 -6.47 6.98
C ALA A 31 -10.44 -6.40 5.61
N VAL A 32 -10.01 -5.46 4.77
CA VAL A 32 -10.49 -5.28 3.39
C VAL A 32 -9.50 -5.83 2.37
N ILE A 33 -8.19 -5.74 2.64
CA ILE A 33 -7.13 -6.33 1.83
C ILE A 33 -6.15 -7.03 2.76
N ALA A 34 -5.75 -8.25 2.44
CA ALA A 34 -4.77 -9.00 3.23
C ALA A 34 -3.93 -9.89 2.30
N VAL A 35 -2.68 -9.48 2.05
CA VAL A 35 -1.82 -10.13 1.06
C VAL A 35 -0.37 -10.24 1.50
N ARG A 36 0.27 -11.34 1.10
CA ARG A 36 1.73 -11.49 1.13
C ARG A 36 2.35 -10.79 -0.07
N ALA A 37 3.46 -10.12 0.20
CA ALA A 37 4.30 -9.48 -0.81
C ALA A 37 5.01 -10.52 -1.70
N PRO A 38 5.43 -10.16 -2.91
CA PRO A 38 6.17 -11.04 -3.83
C PRO A 38 7.53 -11.50 -3.27
N VAL A 39 8.09 -10.73 -2.34
CA VAL A 39 9.34 -11.05 -1.64
C VAL A 39 9.21 -10.66 -0.18
N ALA A 40 9.85 -11.41 0.71
CA ALA A 40 9.94 -11.10 2.14
C ALA A 40 11.27 -10.40 2.45
N THR A 41 11.20 -9.39 3.30
CA THR A 41 12.32 -8.71 3.94
C THR A 41 12.54 -9.29 5.33
N LYS A 42 13.48 -8.73 6.09
CA LYS A 42 13.67 -9.08 7.50
C LYS A 42 12.40 -8.78 8.32
N ASP A 43 11.77 -7.64 8.06
CA ASP A 43 10.75 -7.05 8.92
C ASP A 43 9.34 -7.08 8.30
N THR A 44 9.23 -7.34 7.00
CA THR A 44 7.96 -7.36 6.26
C THR A 44 7.88 -8.56 5.30
N ASP A 45 6.71 -9.18 5.18
CA ASP A 45 6.37 -10.19 4.17
C ASP A 45 4.96 -10.02 3.59
N GLY A 46 4.26 -8.94 3.96
CA GLY A 46 2.89 -8.69 3.54
C GLY A 46 2.31 -7.46 4.21
N VAL A 47 1.02 -7.25 3.96
CA VAL A 47 0.25 -6.11 4.45
C VAL A 47 -1.20 -6.50 4.65
N VAL A 48 -1.80 -5.98 5.71
CA VAL A 48 -3.25 -6.00 5.95
C VAL A 48 -3.74 -4.57 6.00
N ILE A 49 -4.72 -4.25 5.16
CA ILE A 49 -5.51 -3.03 5.24
C ILE A 49 -6.84 -3.38 5.90
N ALA A 50 -7.22 -2.61 6.91
CA ALA A 50 -8.48 -2.80 7.61
C ALA A 50 -9.21 -1.46 7.82
N VAL A 51 -10.53 -1.52 7.97
CA VAL A 51 -11.42 -0.37 8.09
C VAL A 51 -12.33 -0.53 9.31
N ASN A 52 -12.61 0.55 10.01
CA ASN A 52 -13.61 0.56 11.09
C ASN A 52 -14.97 1.12 10.62
N SER A 53 -15.97 1.11 11.51
CA SER A 53 -17.31 1.63 11.21
C SER A 53 -17.35 3.13 10.91
N ALA A 54 -16.34 3.89 11.32
CA ALA A 54 -16.18 5.31 11.01
C ALA A 54 -15.46 5.54 9.66
N ARG A 55 -15.30 4.48 8.85
CA ARG A 55 -14.57 4.49 7.57
C ARG A 55 -13.11 4.86 7.69
N GLN A 56 -12.50 4.75 8.87
CA GLN A 56 -11.08 5.00 9.06
C GLN A 56 -10.31 3.74 8.70
N TYR A 57 -9.40 3.84 7.72
CA TYR A 57 -8.58 2.72 7.31
C TYR A 57 -7.19 2.79 7.93
N VAL A 58 -6.61 1.62 8.17
CA VAL A 58 -5.26 1.46 8.73
C VAL A 58 -4.48 0.47 7.88
N GLN A 59 -3.19 0.77 7.72
CA GLN A 59 -2.20 -0.13 7.12
C GLN A 59 -1.39 -0.81 8.24
N CYS A 60 -1.36 -2.14 8.20
CA CYS A 60 -0.52 -2.96 9.06
C CYS A 60 0.44 -3.78 8.19
N GLU A 61 1.71 -3.41 8.16
CA GLU A 61 2.78 -4.25 7.63
C GLU A 61 2.85 -5.54 8.43
N THR A 62 3.15 -6.66 7.79
CA THR A 62 3.12 -7.96 8.43
C THR A 62 4.46 -8.65 8.37
N LYS A 63 4.83 -9.34 9.45
CA LYS A 63 5.84 -10.39 9.44
C LYS A 63 5.26 -11.67 10.03
N GLY A 64 5.09 -12.69 9.21
CA GLY A 64 4.40 -13.90 9.59
C GLY A 64 2.98 -13.58 10.06
N HIS A 65 2.69 -13.80 11.34
CA HIS A 65 1.37 -13.52 11.94
C HIS A 65 1.36 -12.28 12.84
N LYS A 66 2.42 -11.47 12.80
CA LYS A 66 2.51 -10.21 13.55
C LYS A 66 2.30 -9.05 12.59
N GLY A 67 1.58 -8.04 13.06
CA GLY A 67 1.39 -6.78 12.37
C GLY A 67 2.07 -5.65 13.12
N THR A 68 2.61 -4.70 12.38
CA THR A 68 3.12 -3.41 12.85
C THR A 68 2.52 -2.32 11.99
N SER A 69 2.46 -1.10 12.51
CA SER A 69 2.20 0.09 11.69
C SER A 69 3.44 0.95 11.75
N MET A 70 3.82 1.56 10.63
CA MET A 70 4.89 2.57 10.59
C MET A 70 4.65 3.76 11.54
N SER A 71 3.42 3.91 12.07
CA SER A 71 3.07 4.96 13.00
C SER A 71 2.58 4.40 14.32
N VAL A 72 3.01 5.03 15.41
CA VAL A 72 2.66 4.63 16.77
C VAL A 72 2.09 5.84 17.52
N PRO A 73 0.79 5.84 17.89
CA PRO A 73 -0.20 4.80 17.58
C PRO A 73 -0.48 4.69 16.07
N PRO A 74 -1.01 3.53 15.59
CA PRO A 74 -1.40 3.37 14.20
C PRO A 74 -2.28 4.54 13.76
N THR A 75 -1.89 5.18 12.65
CA THR A 75 -2.57 6.37 12.14
C THR A 75 -3.40 6.01 10.92
N PHE A 76 -4.55 6.66 10.74
CA PHE A 76 -5.48 6.36 9.66
C PHE A 76 -5.03 6.98 8.33
N ILE A 77 -5.31 6.30 7.21
CA ILE A 77 -4.83 6.72 5.88
C ILE A 77 -5.67 7.82 5.23
N ASN A 78 -6.84 8.18 5.77
CA ASN A 78 -7.80 9.00 4.99
C ASN A 78 -7.47 10.49 4.91
N ASP A 79 -6.51 11.01 5.68
CA ASP A 79 -6.36 12.47 5.81
C ASP A 79 -4.92 12.95 6.00
N ARG A 80 -3.95 12.04 6.00
CA ARG A 80 -2.66 12.32 6.65
C ARG A 80 -1.70 13.21 5.85
N LEU A 81 -1.95 13.42 4.56
CA LEU A 81 -1.07 14.25 3.71
C LEU A 81 -1.80 15.30 2.88
N TRP A 82 -3.12 15.21 2.72
CA TRP A 82 -3.85 16.06 1.75
C TRP A 82 -5.18 16.63 2.25
N GLY A 83 -5.68 16.25 3.43
CA GLY A 83 -7.03 16.64 3.89
C GLY A 83 -8.15 15.99 3.06
N THR A 84 -9.40 16.15 3.50
CA THR A 84 -10.57 15.51 2.87
C THR A 84 -10.86 16.07 1.48
N GLY A 85 -11.15 15.21 0.51
CA GLY A 85 -11.70 15.60 -0.80
C GLY A 85 -10.76 15.40 -1.98
N HIS A 86 -9.66 14.68 -1.78
CA HIS A 86 -8.76 14.29 -2.85
C HIS A 86 -9.20 12.95 -3.46
N LEU A 87 -8.95 12.79 -4.76
CA LEU A 87 -9.36 11.61 -5.51
C LEU A 87 -8.60 10.34 -5.06
N ILE A 88 -7.33 10.53 -4.67
CA ILE A 88 -6.48 9.55 -4.01
C ILE A 88 -5.94 10.17 -2.72
N GLU A 89 -6.06 9.47 -1.60
CA GLU A 89 -5.61 9.92 -0.28
C GLU A 89 -4.64 8.90 0.34
N PHE A 90 -3.49 9.42 0.76
CA PHE A 90 -2.36 8.75 1.41
C PHE A 90 -1.67 7.60 0.67
N PHE A 91 -0.35 7.56 0.85
CA PHE A 91 0.54 6.58 0.26
C PHE A 91 1.68 6.36 1.26
N ASP A 92 1.39 5.62 2.34
CA ASP A 92 2.47 5.12 3.21
C ASP A 92 3.25 4.11 2.38
N SER A 93 4.22 4.63 1.65
CA SER A 93 5.14 3.84 0.87
C SER A 93 6.46 3.74 1.61
N PHE A 94 6.96 2.53 1.72
CA PHE A 94 8.34 2.31 2.11
C PHE A 94 9.01 1.37 1.13
N SER A 95 10.33 1.33 1.24
CA SER A 95 11.14 0.35 0.54
C SER A 95 12.13 -0.25 1.52
N GLU A 96 12.20 -1.58 1.52
CA GLU A 96 13.06 -2.34 2.41
C GLU A 96 13.89 -3.35 1.61
N PRO A 97 15.19 -3.51 1.93
CA PRO A 97 16.00 -4.56 1.33
C PRO A 97 15.41 -5.94 1.60
N ALA A 98 15.26 -6.73 0.55
CA ALA A 98 14.86 -8.13 0.61
C ALA A 98 16.08 -9.04 0.41
N ASN A 99 15.88 -10.36 0.54
CA ASN A 99 16.96 -11.31 0.28
C ASN A 99 17.41 -11.23 -1.19
N GLY A 100 18.73 -11.24 -1.42
CA GLY A 100 19.31 -11.10 -2.75
C GLY A 100 19.54 -9.64 -3.15
N GLU A 101 19.57 -9.37 -4.46
CA GLU A 101 19.68 -8.02 -5.05
C GLU A 101 18.30 -7.42 -5.29
N GLN A 102 17.40 -7.59 -4.33
CA GLN A 102 16.00 -7.16 -4.44
C GLN A 102 15.61 -6.23 -3.30
N THR A 103 14.73 -5.30 -3.63
CA THR A 103 14.05 -4.40 -2.71
C THR A 103 12.56 -4.67 -2.77
N LEU A 104 11.92 -4.79 -1.62
CA LEU A 104 10.47 -4.73 -1.51
C LEU A 104 10.07 -3.25 -1.52
N SER A 105 9.19 -2.85 -2.43
CA SER A 105 8.46 -1.59 -2.35
C SER A 105 7.00 -1.91 -2.04
N LEU A 106 6.43 -1.25 -1.04
CA LEU A 106 5.08 -1.49 -0.55
C LEU A 106 4.43 -0.17 -0.18
N GLY A 107 3.16 -0.02 -0.51
CA GLY A 107 2.35 1.05 0.07
C GLY A 107 0.87 0.92 -0.24
N ALA A 108 0.06 1.70 0.47
CA ALA A 108 -1.39 1.68 0.37
C ALA A 108 -1.98 3.08 0.47
N GLY A 109 -3.22 3.21 0.02
CA GLY A 109 -3.98 4.45 0.08
C GLY A 109 -5.48 4.24 -0.01
N HIS A 110 -6.20 5.35 0.04
CA HIS A 110 -7.65 5.48 -0.12
C HIS A 110 -7.98 6.10 -1.48
N TYR A 111 -9.14 5.77 -2.03
CA TYR A 111 -9.63 6.30 -3.30
C TYR A 111 -11.13 6.59 -3.24
N THR A 112 -11.56 7.61 -3.98
CA THR A 112 -12.98 7.97 -4.08
C THR A 112 -13.75 7.04 -5.03
N PRO A 113 -15.08 6.91 -4.90
CA PRO A 113 -15.88 6.01 -5.74
C PRO A 113 -15.79 6.24 -7.25
N ASP A 114 -15.34 7.42 -7.69
CA ASP A 114 -15.13 7.74 -9.11
C ASP A 114 -13.93 6.98 -9.72
N VAL A 115 -13.06 6.41 -8.89
CA VAL A 115 -11.91 5.61 -9.30
C VAL A 115 -12.32 4.14 -9.51
N ALA A 116 -12.14 3.66 -10.73
CA ALA A 116 -12.39 2.27 -11.10
C ALA A 116 -11.12 1.43 -11.23
N LYS A 117 -9.95 2.06 -11.40
CA LYS A 117 -8.66 1.37 -11.56
C LYS A 117 -7.53 2.26 -11.04
N ILE A 118 -6.60 1.64 -10.30
CA ILE A 118 -5.36 2.25 -9.84
C ILE A 118 -4.17 1.45 -10.40
N THR A 119 -3.18 2.17 -10.90
CA THR A 119 -1.91 1.59 -11.32
C THR A 119 -0.75 2.36 -10.69
N ILE A 120 0.37 1.67 -10.52
CA ILE A 120 1.61 2.20 -9.93
C ILE A 120 2.71 2.11 -10.97
N SER A 121 3.44 3.21 -11.11
CA SER A 121 4.67 3.29 -11.88
C SER A 121 5.83 3.58 -10.94
N PHE A 122 7.07 3.40 -11.39
CA PHE A 122 8.26 3.50 -10.54
C PHE A 122 9.37 4.30 -11.24
N GLY A 123 9.86 5.35 -10.57
CA GLY A 123 10.89 6.24 -11.13
C GLY A 123 10.39 6.96 -12.38
N ASP A 124 11.24 7.07 -13.41
CA ASP A 124 10.83 7.66 -14.70
C ASP A 124 10.26 6.62 -15.69
N ASN A 125 10.02 5.38 -15.23
CA ASN A 125 9.53 4.32 -16.08
C ASN A 125 8.02 4.43 -16.30
N PRO A 126 7.54 4.51 -17.56
CA PRO A 126 6.11 4.64 -17.85
C PRO A 126 5.31 3.35 -17.65
N THR A 127 5.95 2.23 -17.29
CA THR A 127 5.29 0.95 -17.13
C THR A 127 4.40 0.96 -15.88
N GLN A 128 3.10 0.80 -16.11
CA GLN A 128 2.07 0.78 -15.09
C GLN A 128 1.73 -0.64 -14.63
N TYR A 129 1.72 -0.86 -13.32
CA TYR A 129 1.34 -2.13 -12.70
C TYR A 129 0.03 -1.96 -11.91
N PRO A 130 -0.94 -2.87 -12.04
CA PRO A 130 -2.20 -2.75 -11.31
C PRO A 130 -1.98 -2.85 -9.79
N ALA A 131 -2.61 -1.94 -9.04
CA ALA A 131 -2.77 -2.07 -7.61
C ALA A 131 -3.95 -3.01 -7.29
N LEU A 132 -3.93 -3.63 -6.11
CA LEU A 132 -5.11 -4.28 -5.56
C LEU A 132 -6.03 -3.23 -4.97
N MET A 133 -7.33 -3.34 -5.21
CA MET A 133 -8.34 -2.39 -4.74
C MET A 133 -9.49 -3.15 -4.08
N ALA A 134 -9.95 -2.69 -2.92
CA ALA A 134 -11.14 -3.20 -2.24
C ALA A 134 -11.69 -2.18 -1.24
N ASP A 135 -13.01 -2.00 -1.26
CA ASP A 135 -13.76 -1.15 -0.31
C ASP A 135 -13.12 0.22 -0.10
N GLY A 136 -12.79 0.95 -1.17
CA GLY A 136 -12.21 2.30 -1.08
C GLY A 136 -10.73 2.35 -0.71
N ALA A 137 -10.06 1.22 -0.46
CA ALA A 137 -8.63 1.17 -0.22
C ALA A 137 -7.89 0.44 -1.36
N PHE A 138 -6.67 0.87 -1.63
CA PHE A 138 -5.77 0.19 -2.56
C PHE A 138 -4.42 -0.12 -1.92
N VAL A 139 -3.74 -1.13 -2.44
CA VAL A 139 -2.39 -1.50 -2.02
C VAL A 139 -1.57 -1.98 -3.21
N TYR A 140 -0.28 -1.70 -3.18
CA TYR A 140 0.69 -2.30 -4.09
C TYR A 140 1.85 -2.89 -3.32
N THR A 141 2.41 -3.95 -3.89
CA THR A 141 3.64 -4.58 -3.40
C THR A 141 4.46 -4.98 -4.61
N ALA A 142 5.76 -4.71 -4.58
CA ALA A 142 6.65 -4.87 -5.71
C ALA A 142 8.00 -5.41 -5.24
N ALA A 143 8.51 -6.44 -5.91
CA ALA A 143 9.91 -6.83 -5.85
C ALA A 143 10.64 -6.14 -6.99
N ILE A 144 11.65 -5.34 -6.66
CA ILE A 144 12.45 -4.58 -7.60
C ILE A 144 13.88 -5.10 -7.51
N SER A 145 14.43 -5.62 -8.61
CA SER A 145 15.85 -5.95 -8.67
C SER A 145 16.69 -4.69 -8.85
N ASP A 146 17.72 -4.56 -8.03
CA ASP A 146 18.79 -3.57 -8.16
C ASP A 146 20.14 -4.29 -8.27
N PRO A 147 20.63 -4.56 -9.49
CA PRO A 147 21.90 -5.24 -9.70
C PRO A 147 23.11 -4.42 -9.23
N GLU A 148 22.98 -3.11 -8.98
CA GLU A 148 24.09 -2.24 -8.55
C GLU A 148 24.11 -1.99 -7.03
N ARG A 149 23.13 -2.52 -6.27
CA ARG A 149 22.93 -2.49 -4.80
C ARG A 149 22.96 -1.12 -4.09
N ASN A 150 23.37 -0.06 -4.79
CA ASN A 150 23.61 1.27 -4.22
C ASN A 150 22.66 2.33 -4.79
N ASN A 151 21.73 1.95 -5.68
CA ASN A 151 20.76 2.91 -6.19
C ASN A 151 19.55 2.97 -5.24
N PRO A 152 19.06 4.17 -4.91
CA PRO A 152 17.82 4.29 -4.18
C PRO A 152 16.70 3.58 -4.97
N SER A 153 15.84 2.86 -4.25
CA SER A 153 14.66 2.24 -4.84
C SER A 153 13.86 3.28 -5.61
N PRO A 154 13.46 3.03 -6.87
CA PRO A 154 12.75 4.03 -7.66
C PRO A 154 11.44 4.41 -6.96
N ALA A 155 11.22 5.72 -6.83
CA ALA A 155 10.05 6.25 -6.14
C ALA A 155 8.76 5.79 -6.84
N PRO A 156 7.82 5.16 -6.13
CA PRO A 156 6.54 4.79 -6.69
C PRO A 156 5.64 6.01 -6.87
N TYR A 157 4.81 6.01 -7.91
CA TYR A 157 3.79 7.03 -8.11
C TYR A 157 2.49 6.44 -8.67
N VAL A 158 1.37 7.05 -8.29
CA VAL A 158 0.02 6.55 -8.53
C VAL A 158 -0.62 7.17 -9.77
N HIS A 159 -1.33 6.34 -10.52
CA HIS A 159 -2.30 6.75 -11.51
C HIS A 159 -3.69 6.23 -11.12
N ALA A 160 -4.72 7.03 -11.36
CA ALA A 160 -6.11 6.62 -11.15
C ALA A 160 -6.95 6.88 -12.40
N TYR A 161 -7.87 5.95 -12.68
CA TYR A 161 -8.72 5.96 -13.86
C TYR A 161 -10.18 5.77 -13.47
N ASN A 162 -11.08 6.44 -14.20
CA ASN A 162 -12.52 6.23 -14.06
C ASN A 162 -12.99 4.97 -14.81
N ALA A 163 -14.27 4.64 -14.70
CA ALA A 163 -14.88 3.48 -15.34
C ALA A 163 -14.85 3.52 -16.89
N ALA A 164 -14.70 4.72 -17.49
CA ALA A 164 -14.52 4.88 -18.93
C ALA A 164 -13.06 4.63 -19.38
N GLY A 165 -12.14 4.37 -18.43
CA GLY A 165 -10.72 4.18 -18.71
C GLY A 165 -9.95 5.48 -18.92
N GLN A 166 -10.56 6.64 -18.65
CA GLN A 166 -9.87 7.93 -18.68
C GLN A 166 -9.02 8.09 -17.42
N GLU A 167 -7.77 8.52 -17.57
CA GLU A 167 -6.92 8.92 -16.44
C GLU A 167 -7.50 10.20 -15.82
N ILE A 168 -7.81 10.14 -14.53
CA ILE A 168 -8.40 11.24 -13.76
C ILE A 168 -7.44 11.75 -12.68
N TYR A 169 -6.34 11.04 -12.44
CA TYR A 169 -5.28 11.44 -11.54
C TYR A 169 -3.95 10.79 -11.94
N ASN A 170 -2.88 11.55 -11.84
CA ASN A 170 -1.51 11.10 -12.06
C ASN A 170 -0.59 11.86 -11.12
N GLN A 171 -0.12 11.19 -10.07
CA GLN A 171 0.68 11.80 -9.02
C GLN A 171 1.97 12.46 -9.52
N GLN A 172 2.51 12.03 -10.66
CA GLN A 172 3.74 12.60 -11.21
C GLN A 172 3.51 13.99 -11.82
N THR A 173 2.35 14.19 -12.46
CA THR A 173 2.02 15.43 -13.19
C THR A 173 1.02 16.30 -12.45
N ASP A 174 0.29 15.73 -11.50
CA ASP A 174 -0.64 16.47 -10.66
C ASP A 174 0.19 17.31 -9.69
N SER A 175 0.49 18.53 -10.15
CA SER A 175 1.32 19.50 -9.47
C SER A 175 0.64 20.01 -8.21
N THR A 176 0.66 19.18 -7.19
CA THR A 176 0.70 19.60 -5.79
C THR A 176 2.10 19.32 -5.26
N ALA A 177 3.11 19.80 -5.98
CA ALA A 177 4.45 19.92 -5.43
C ALA A 177 4.46 21.07 -4.41
N LYS A 178 4.75 20.73 -3.15
CA LYS A 178 5.26 21.60 -2.06
C LYS A 178 4.25 22.54 -1.38
N GLN A 179 4.03 22.29 -0.09
CA GLN A 179 4.68 23.04 0.99
C GLN A 179 4.90 22.16 2.21
#